data_AF-A0A537I2A2-F1
#
_entry.id   AF-A0A537I2A2-F1
#
_cell.length_a   1.000
_cell.length_b   1.000
_cell.length_c   1.000
_cell.angle_alpha   90.00
_cell.angle_beta   90.00
_cell.angle_gamma   90.00
#
_symmetry.space_group_name_H-M   'P 1'
#
loop_
_entity.id
_entity.type
_entity.pdbx_description
1 polymer ?
#
loop_
_entity_poly.entity_id
_entity_poly.type
_entity_poly.pdbx_seq_one_letter_code
_entity_poly.pdbx_strand_id
1 'polypeptide(L)' 'MQEEGGMDKEVKKYFRKILYSISWSLILLIAALTFGLYYKLALIGKNPILYNILFYSFFLIGLVALVYYLIKTWKNGGR' A
#
# COMPACT_ATOMS: atom_id res chain seq x y z
N MET A 1 16.67 -36.90 -15.26
CA MET A 1 16.21 -35.93 -16.26
C MET A 1 15.84 -34.66 -15.53
N GLN A 2 16.30 -33.53 -16.06
CA GLN A 2 16.24 -32.19 -15.47
C GLN A 2 14.78 -31.79 -15.18
N GLU A 3 14.53 -31.16 -14.03
CA GLU A 3 13.24 -30.52 -13.75
C GLU A 3 13.08 -29.30 -14.66
N GLU A 4 12.34 -29.47 -15.74
CA GLU A 4 12.02 -28.43 -16.70
C GLU A 4 11.02 -27.42 -16.11
N GLY A 5 11.49 -26.17 -15.94
CA GLY A 5 10.68 -24.98 -16.24
C GLY A 5 9.60 -24.52 -15.24
N GLY A 6 9.45 -25.13 -14.07
CA GLY A 6 8.55 -24.65 -13.03
C GLY A 6 9.29 -23.88 -11.96
N MET A 7 9.08 -22.55 -11.85
CA MET A 7 9.58 -21.79 -10.69
C MET A 7 9.18 -22.51 -9.40
N ASP A 8 10.17 -22.79 -8.56
CA ASP A 8 9.97 -23.47 -7.27
C ASP A 8 8.77 -22.85 -6.52
N LYS A 9 7.89 -23.71 -6.02
CA LYS A 9 6.64 -23.32 -5.35
C LYS A 9 6.93 -22.37 -4.19
N GLU A 10 8.06 -22.53 -3.54
CA GLU A 10 8.52 -21.65 -2.48
C GLU A 10 8.85 -20.25 -3.01
N VAL A 11 9.66 -20.16 -4.07
CA VAL A 11 9.98 -18.90 -4.75
C VAL A 11 8.71 -18.18 -5.23
N LYS A 12 7.74 -18.92 -5.78
CA LYS A 12 6.44 -18.38 -6.19
C LYS A 12 5.65 -17.77 -5.03
N LYS A 13 5.67 -18.39 -3.85
CA LYS A 13 5.00 -17.90 -2.63
C LYS A 13 5.63 -16.58 -2.18
N TYR A 14 6.96 -16.50 -2.16
CA TYR A 14 7.68 -15.26 -1.82
C TYR A 14 7.43 -14.15 -2.83
N PHE A 15 7.54 -14.43 -4.13
CA PHE A 15 7.27 -13.45 -5.18
C PHE A 15 5.86 -12.86 -5.07
N ARG A 16 4.85 -13.71 -4.87
CA ARG A 16 3.46 -13.26 -4.68
C ARG A 16 3.31 -12.35 -3.45
N LYS A 17 4.00 -12.67 -2.35
CA LYS A 17 3.98 -11.88 -1.12
C LYS A 17 4.60 -10.49 -1.32
N ILE A 18 5.71 -10.42 -2.05
CA ILE A 18 6.36 -9.17 -2.45
C ILE A 18 5.44 -8.38 -3.37
N LEU A 19 4.86 -9.02 -4.40
CA LEU A 19 3.97 -8.37 -5.36
C LEU A 19 2.77 -7.74 -4.65
N TYR A 20 2.10 -8.47 -3.76
CA TYR A 20 0.99 -7.92 -2.98
C TYR A 20 1.42 -6.76 -2.08
N SER A 21 2.61 -6.86 -1.45
CA SER A 21 3.14 -5.79 -0.61
C SER A 21 3.33 -4.49 -1.41
N ILE A 22 3.91 -4.60 -2.61
CA ILE A 22 4.15 -3.48 -3.51
C ILE A 22 2.82 -2.94 -4.07
N SER A 23 1.93 -3.82 -4.54
CA SER A 23 0.62 -3.43 -5.09
C SER A 23 -0.22 -2.65 -4.07
N TRP A 24 -0.30 -3.10 -2.81
CA TRP A 24 -1.03 -2.37 -1.77
C TRP A 24 -0.41 -1.01 -1.47
N SER A 25 0.92 -0.93 -1.46
CA SER A 25 1.64 0.33 -1.27
C SER A 25 1.36 1.31 -2.42
N LEU A 26 1.38 0.82 -3.66
CA LEU A 26 1.07 1.62 -4.85
C LEU A 26 -0.39 2.09 -4.87
N ILE A 27 -1.35 1.24 -4.51
CA ILE A 27 -2.76 1.61 -4.41
C ILE A 27 -2.94 2.73 -3.39
N LEU A 28 -2.32 2.62 -2.21
CA LEU A 28 -2.39 3.67 -1.20
C LEU A 28 -1.81 4.99 -1.72
N LEU A 29 -0.66 4.94 -2.40
CA LEU A 29 -0.02 6.12 -2.97
C LEU A 29 -0.87 6.77 -4.07
N ILE A 30 -1.40 5.99 -5.01
CA ILE A 30 -2.26 6.50 -6.09
C ILE A 30 -3.55 7.10 -5.53
N ALA A 31 -4.15 6.45 -4.53
CA ALA A 31 -5.31 7.00 -3.83
C ALA A 31 -4.93 8.33 -3.16
N ALA A 32 -3.86 8.36 -2.36
CA ALA A 32 -3.41 9.57 -1.68
C ALA A 32 -3.12 10.73 -2.64
N LEU A 33 -2.45 10.45 -3.76
CA LEU A 33 -2.18 11.43 -4.81
C LEU A 33 -3.47 11.92 -5.48
N THR A 34 -4.34 11.00 -5.90
CA THR A 34 -5.61 11.33 -6.56
C THR A 34 -6.48 12.17 -5.65
N PHE A 35 -6.69 11.75 -4.40
CA PHE A 35 -7.47 12.49 -3.42
C PHE A 35 -6.79 13.83 -3.06
N GLY A 36 -5.48 13.84 -2.80
CA GLY A 36 -4.74 15.06 -2.44
C GLY A 36 -4.77 16.13 -3.53
N LEU A 37 -4.68 15.71 -4.80
CA LEU A 37 -4.77 16.60 -5.96
C LEU A 37 -6.22 17.02 -6.26
N TYR A 38 -7.17 16.07 -6.24
CA TYR A 38 -8.58 16.34 -6.55
C TYR A 38 -9.19 17.37 -5.60
N TYR A 39 -8.93 17.21 -4.30
CA TYR A 39 -9.41 18.16 -3.29
C TYR A 39 -8.54 19.42 -3.17
N LYS A 40 -7.51 19.57 -4.04
CA LYS A 40 -6.56 20.70 -4.04
C LYS A 40 -5.87 20.91 -2.68
N LEU A 41 -5.77 19.88 -1.85
CA LEU A 41 -5.25 19.97 -0.49
C LEU A 41 -3.73 20.20 -0.48
N ALA A 42 -3.06 19.93 -1.60
CA ALA A 42 -1.68 20.32 -1.87
C ALA A 42 -1.50 21.83 -2.13
N LEU A 43 -2.58 22.61 -2.33
CA LEU A 43 -2.54 24.06 -2.56
C LEU A 43 -2.94 24.81 -1.28
N ILE A 44 -1.95 25.26 -0.54
CA ILE A 44 -2.11 26.05 0.68
C ILE A 44 -2.86 27.36 0.34
N GLY A 45 -3.98 27.61 1.02
CA GLY A 45 -4.66 28.92 1.02
C GLY A 45 -6.04 29.02 0.34
N LYS A 46 -6.53 27.98 -0.36
CA LYS A 46 -7.86 28.02 -1.01
C LYS A 46 -8.92 27.09 -0.43
N ASN A 47 -8.56 26.15 0.44
CA ASN A 47 -9.48 25.12 0.94
C ASN A 47 -9.81 25.26 2.44
N PRO A 48 -11.02 24.87 2.86
CA PRO A 48 -11.39 24.86 4.27
C PRO A 48 -10.51 23.88 5.06
N ILE A 49 -10.01 24.33 6.21
CA ILE A 49 -9.06 23.60 7.08
C ILE A 49 -9.58 22.19 7.43
N LEU A 50 -10.90 22.03 7.57
CA LEU A 50 -11.54 20.76 7.91
C LEU A 50 -11.25 19.66 6.87
N TYR A 51 -11.24 19.98 5.57
CA TYR A 51 -10.95 19.01 4.52
C TYR A 51 -9.49 18.54 4.55
N ASN A 52 -8.56 19.43 4.89
CA ASN A 52 -7.16 19.06 5.10
C ASN A 52 -7.05 18.08 6.26
N ILE A 53 -7.64 18.39 7.41
CA ILE A 53 -7.58 17.54 8.61
C ILE A 53 -8.14 16.15 8.32
N LEU A 54 -9.31 16.07 7.68
CA LEU A 54 -9.94 14.79 7.33
C LEU A 54 -9.07 13.96 6.38
N PHE A 55 -8.51 14.60 5.34
CA PHE A 55 -7.65 13.90 4.38
C PHE A 55 -6.37 13.37 5.02
N TYR A 56 -5.65 14.20 5.79
CA TYR A 56 -4.43 13.77 6.46
C TYR A 56 -4.70 12.69 7.51
N SER A 57 -5.84 12.75 8.21
CA SER A 57 -6.26 11.71 9.15
C SER A 57 -6.53 10.38 8.42
N PHE A 58 -7.25 10.42 7.30
CA PHE A 58 -7.53 9.22 6.50
C PHE A 58 -6.26 8.62 5.89
N PHE A 59 -5.36 9.47 5.39
CA PHE A 59 -4.07 9.04 4.88
C PHE A 59 -3.23 8.38 5.98
N LEU A 60 -3.16 8.98 7.17
CA LEU A 60 -2.46 8.43 8.32
C LEU A 60 -3.01 7.06 8.72
N ILE A 61 -4.34 6.93 8.81
CA ILE A 61 -5.01 5.66 9.10
C ILE A 61 -4.67 4.62 8.02
N GLY A 62 -4.74 4.99 6.74
CA GLY A 62 -4.38 4.13 5.62
C GLY A 62 -2.93 3.66 5.68
N LEU A 63 -2.01 4.53 6.09
CA LEU A 63 -0.59 4.24 6.24
C LEU A 63 -0.34 3.27 7.41
N VAL A 64 -0.96 3.52 8.57
CA VAL A 64 -0.90 2.61 9.72
C VAL A 64 -1.49 1.25 9.37
N ALA A 65 -2.63 1.21 8.67
CA ALA A 65 -3.27 -0.02 8.23
C ALA A 65 -2.41 -0.79 7.23
N LEU A 66 -1.77 -0.09 6.27
CA LEU A 66 -0.84 -0.68 5.31
C LEU A 66 0.37 -1.30 6.02
N VAL A 67 1.02 -0.55 6.92
CA VAL A 67 2.16 -1.05 7.70
C VAL A 67 1.76 -2.26 8.53
N TYR A 68 0.61 -2.21 9.19
CA TYR A 68 0.09 -3.35 9.95
C TYR A 68 -0.18 -4.56 9.04
N TYR A 69 -0.80 -4.36 7.87
CA TYR A 69 -1.07 -5.41 6.90
C TYR A 69 0.22 -6.04 6.37
N LEU A 70 1.24 -5.24 6.06
CA LEU A 70 2.54 -5.72 5.65
C LEU A 70 3.17 -6.55 6.78
N ILE A 71 3.31 -6.01 7.99
CA ILE A 71 3.88 -6.74 9.13
C ILE A 71 3.13 -8.05 9.37
N LYS A 72 1.80 -8.06 9.33
CA LYS A 72 0.98 -9.27 9.50
C LYS A 72 1.23 -10.29 8.39
N THR A 73 1.29 -9.84 7.13
CA THR A 73 1.58 -10.68 5.97
C THR A 73 2.96 -11.32 6.13
N TRP A 74 3.96 -10.55 6.57
CA TRP A 74 5.31 -11.03 6.80
C TRP A 74 5.42 -11.99 7.98
N LYS A 75 4.74 -11.71 9.10
CA LYS A 75 4.73 -12.53 10.33
C LYS A 75 3.97 -13.86 10.18
N ASN A 76 2.84 -13.88 9.47
CA ASN A 76 2.03 -15.10 9.29
C ASN A 76 2.50 -15.97 8.12
N GLY A 77 3.28 -15.42 7.17
CA GLY A 77 3.81 -16.17 6.04
C GLY A 77 5.13 -16.90 6.30
N GLY A 78 5.53 -17.07 7.58
CA GLY A 78 6.70 -17.82 8.03
C GLY A 78 6.39 -19.27 8.44
N ARG A 79 5.24 -19.81 8.03
CA ARG A 79 4.94 -21.25 8.05
C ARG A 79 4.59 -21.72 6.64
#